data_AF-A0A182P1U5-F1
#
_entry.id   AF-A0A182P1U5-F1
#
_cell.length_a   1.000
_cell.length_b   1.000
_cell.length_c   1.000
_cell.angle_alpha   90.00
_cell.angle_beta   90.00
_cell.angle_gamma   90.00
#
_symmetry.space_group_name_H-M   'P 1'
#
loop_
_entity.id
_entity.type
_entity.pdbx_description
1 polymer ?
#
loop_
_entity_poly.entity_id
_entity_poly.type
_entity_poly.pdbx_seq_one_letter_code
_entity_poly.pdbx_strand_id
1 'polypeptide(L)'
;MWQFIRSRILTVIIFIGAAHGLLVVGPKFIRANQDYMLVISNFNSHLSKVDLMLKLEGQTHNSLSVLNVTKMIDVRRNMNRMVNFNVGRLGNGYQTQI
;
A
#
# COMPACT_ATOMS: atom_id res chain seq x y z
N MET A 1 -15.16 14.07 21.98
CA MET A 1 -16.09 13.22 21.19
C MET A 1 -15.47 12.66 19.89
N TRP A 2 -14.64 13.42 19.17
CA TRP A 2 -13.98 12.96 17.93
C TRP A 2 -13.16 11.66 18.06
N GLN A 3 -12.43 11.50 19.17
CA GLN A 3 -11.59 10.32 19.42
C GLN A 3 -12.41 9.03 19.61
N PHE A 4 -13.61 9.12 20.18
CA PHE A 4 -14.50 7.97 20.38
C PHE A 4 -15.09 7.48 19.05
N ILE A 5 -15.53 8.40 18.20
CA ILE A 5 -16.07 8.07 16.86
C ILE A 5 -14.97 7.45 16.00
N ARG A 6 -13.76 8.02 16.03
CA ARG A 6 -12.59 7.51 15.30
C ARG A 6 -12.16 6.13 15.78
N SER A 7 -12.21 5.88 17.09
CA SER A 7 -11.87 4.58 17.68
C SER A 7 -12.84 3.47 17.24
N ARG A 8 -14.16 3.71 17.26
CA ARG A 8 -15.14 2.70 16.86
C ARG A 8 -14.99 2.30 15.39
N ILE A 9 -14.71 3.26 14.51
CA ILE A 9 -14.46 2.98 13.10
C ILE A 9 -13.22 2.11 12.91
N LEU A 10 -12.13 2.41 13.63
CA LEU A 10 -10.90 1.59 13.59
C LEU A 10 -11.16 0.16 14.06
N THR A 11 -11.90 -0.03 15.16
CA THR A 11 -12.27 -1.35 15.66
C THR A 11 -13.02 -2.15 14.62
N VAL A 12 -14.03 -1.57 13.97
CA VAL A 12 -14.83 -2.24 12.93
C VAL A 12 -13.95 -2.65 11.73
N ILE A 13 -13.05 -1.78 11.26
CA ILE A 13 -12.13 -2.08 10.15
C ILE A 13 -11.21 -3.25 10.50
N ILE A 14 -10.70 -3.29 11.74
CA ILE A 14 -9.84 -4.39 12.21
C ILE A 14 -10.62 -5.71 12.26
N PHE A 15 -11.85 -5.70 12.78
CA PHE A 15 -12.69 -6.91 12.85
C PHE A 15 -13.05 -7.45 11.46
N ILE A 16 -13.39 -6.57 10.51
CA ILE A 16 -13.66 -6.96 9.13
C ILE A 16 -12.38 -7.51 8.48
N GLY A 17 -11.24 -6.84 8.65
CA GLY A 17 -9.95 -7.30 8.12
C GLY A 17 -9.51 -8.66 8.70
N ALA A 18 -9.77 -8.89 9.99
CA ALA A 18 -9.51 -10.18 10.64
C ALA A 18 -10.42 -11.29 10.10
N ALA A 19 -11.71 -10.99 9.84
CA ALA A 19 -12.65 -11.95 9.26
C ALA A 19 -12.28 -12.34 7.81
N HIS A 20 -11.71 -11.42 7.03
CA HIS A 20 -11.27 -11.65 5.65
C HIS A 20 -9.81 -12.15 5.56
N GLY A 21 -9.11 -12.27 6.70
CA GLY A 21 -7.76 -12.83 6.81
C GLY A 21 -6.62 -11.91 6.34
N LEU A 22 -6.90 -10.75 5.74
CA LEU A 22 -5.87 -9.79 5.31
C LEU A 22 -6.35 -8.36 5.57
N LEU A 23 -5.44 -7.54 6.11
CA LEU A 23 -5.64 -6.11 6.32
C LEU A 23 -4.50 -5.36 5.64
N VAL A 24 -4.84 -4.42 4.75
CA VAL A 24 -3.88 -3.58 4.02
C VAL A 24 -4.09 -2.13 4.47
N VAL A 25 -3.02 -1.49 4.94
CA VAL A 25 -3.05 -0.12 5.45
C VAL A 25 -1.94 0.68 4.79
N GLY A 26 -2.30 1.80 4.17
CA GLY A 26 -1.34 2.71 3.54
C GLY A 26 -1.83 4.16 3.56
N PRO A 27 -0.94 5.13 3.34
CA PRO A 27 -1.32 6.52 3.13
C PRO A 27 -2.26 6.64 1.93
N LYS A 28 -3.26 7.52 2.04
CA LYS A 28 -4.14 7.84 0.90
C LYS A 28 -3.44 8.71 -0.16
N PHE A 29 -2.49 9.54 0.28
CA PHE A 29 -1.81 10.51 -0.56
C PHE A 29 -0.39 10.06 -0.86
N ILE A 30 0.01 10.25 -2.11
CA ILE A 30 1.37 10.02 -2.59
C ILE A 30 2.01 11.38 -2.84
N ARG A 31 3.27 11.56 -2.44
CA ARG A 31 4.06 12.77 -2.72
C ARG A 31 5.37 12.38 -3.38
N ALA A 32 5.86 13.25 -4.26
CA ALA A 32 7.16 13.05 -4.89
C ALA A 32 8.28 13.06 -3.83
N ASN A 33 9.29 12.21 -4.02
CA ASN A 33 10.43 12.06 -3.12
C ASN A 33 10.06 11.69 -1.68
N GLN A 34 8.88 11.11 -1.46
CA GLN A 34 8.50 10.51 -0.19
C GLN A 34 8.31 9.01 -0.36
N ASP A 35 8.95 8.23 0.52
CA ASP A 35 8.73 6.80 0.55
C ASP A 35 7.29 6.49 0.95
N TYR A 36 6.58 5.82 0.05
CA TYR A 36 5.23 5.36 0.31
C TYR A 36 5.29 4.01 1.03
N MET A 37 4.92 4.01 2.30
CA MET A 37 4.94 2.82 3.14
C MET A 37 3.55 2.16 3.18
N LEU A 38 3.48 0.91 2.73
CA LEU A 38 2.31 0.06 2.82
C LEU A 38 2.55 -1.01 3.89
N VAL A 39 1.58 -1.22 4.77
CA VAL A 39 1.61 -2.27 5.79
C VAL A 39 0.53 -3.29 5.48
N ILE A 40 0.92 -4.55 5.42
CA ILE A 40 0.01 -5.66 5.15
C ILE A 40 0.09 -6.63 6.32
N SER A 41 -1.05 -6.87 6.96
CA SER A 41 -1.21 -7.80 8.07
C SER A 41 -2.00 -9.00 7.60
N ASN A 42 -1.41 -10.19 7.76
CA ASN A 42 -2.07 -11.44 7.45
C ASN A 42 -2.62 -12.06 8.74
N PHE A 43 -3.94 -12.10 8.86
CA PHE A 43 -4.69 -12.76 9.94
C PHE A 43 -5.31 -14.08 9.50
N ASN A 44 -5.06 -14.53 8.26
CA ASN A 44 -5.63 -15.75 7.73
C ASN A 44 -5.07 -16.95 8.50
N SER A 45 -5.98 -17.68 9.16
CA SER A 45 -5.65 -18.85 9.97
C SER A 45 -5.48 -20.13 9.14
N HIS A 46 -5.92 -20.14 7.88
CA HIS A 46 -5.94 -21.32 7.01
C HIS A 46 -4.63 -21.50 6.24
N LEU A 47 -3.95 -20.41 5.87
CA LEU A 47 -2.73 -20.42 5.06
C LEU A 47 -1.51 -20.02 5.89
N SER A 48 -0.38 -20.72 5.72
CA SER A 48 0.88 -20.40 6.42
C SER A 48 1.55 -19.12 5.91
N LYS A 49 1.30 -18.77 4.65
CA LYS A 49 1.73 -17.53 4.01
C LYS A 49 0.76 -17.15 2.89
N VAL A 50 0.75 -15.88 2.53
CA VAL A 50 0.07 -15.35 1.36
C VAL A 50 1.12 -14.66 0.50
N ASP A 51 1.24 -15.08 -0.76
CA ASP A 51 2.08 -14.41 -1.75
C ASP A 51 1.20 -13.36 -2.46
N LEU A 52 1.63 -12.09 -2.44
CA LEU A 52 0.89 -10.95 -2.99
C LEU A 52 1.74 -10.21 -4.03
N MET A 53 1.09 -9.80 -5.12
CA MET A 53 1.66 -8.86 -6.09
C MET A 53 1.10 -7.46 -5.83
N LEU A 54 1.97 -6.54 -5.44
CA LEU A 54 1.63 -5.14 -5.21
C LEU A 54 2.03 -4.32 -6.43
N LYS A 55 1.06 -3.69 -7.06
CA LYS A 55 1.25 -2.85 -8.24
C LYS A 55 0.88 -1.41 -7.90
N LEU A 56 1.83 -0.50 -8.11
CA LEU A 56 1.63 0.93 -7.88
C LEU A 56 1.80 1.64 -9.23
N GLU A 57 0.68 2.12 -9.77
CA GLU A 57 0.61 2.74 -11.09
C GLU A 57 0.10 4.18 -11.01
N GLY A 58 0.69 5.05 -11.82
CA GLY A 58 0.26 6.43 -12.00
C GLY A 58 0.38 6.80 -13.46
N GLN A 59 -0.72 7.28 -14.04
CA GLN A 59 -0.78 7.73 -15.42
C GLN A 59 -1.07 9.25 -15.46
N THR A 60 -0.48 9.96 -16.41
CA THR A 60 -0.91 11.32 -16.73
C THR A 60 -2.21 11.32 -17.52
N HIS A 61 -2.81 12.50 -17.69
CA HIS A 61 -3.95 12.68 -18.59
C HIS A 61 -3.66 12.24 -20.04
N ASN A 62 -2.38 12.22 -20.45
CA ASN A 62 -1.96 11.77 -21.78
C ASN A 62 -1.62 10.28 -21.82
N SER A 63 -2.10 9.50 -20.84
CA SER A 63 -1.84 8.06 -20.68
C SER A 63 -0.35 7.69 -20.52
N LEU A 64 0.51 8.66 -20.23
CA LEU A 64 1.93 8.40 -19.98
C LEU A 64 2.09 7.84 -18.56
N SER A 65 2.73 6.68 -18.46
CA SER A 65 3.04 6.08 -17.17
C SER A 65 4.14 6.89 -16.48
N VAL A 66 3.80 7.56 -15.39
CA VAL A 66 4.74 8.32 -14.53
C VAL A 66 5.24 7.46 -13.38
N LEU A 67 4.52 6.38 -13.08
CA LEU A 67 4.79 5.49 -11.98
C LEU A 67 4.31 4.10 -12.36
N ASN A 68 5.21 3.12 -12.37
CA ASN A 68 4.90 1.71 -12.58
C ASN A 68 5.88 0.88 -11.78
N VAL A 69 5.50 0.55 -10.55
CA VAL A 69 6.32 -0.26 -9.64
C VAL A 69 5.53 -1.49 -9.26
N THR A 70 6.09 -2.65 -9.54
CA THR A 70 5.52 -3.95 -9.14
C THR A 70 6.46 -4.63 -8.16
N LYS A 71 5.93 -5.10 -7.04
CA LYS A 71 6.67 -5.89 -6.05
C LYS A 71 5.89 -7.14 -5.68
N MET A 72 6.55 -8.29 -5.76
CA MET A 72 6.06 -9.53 -5.19
C MET A 72 6.53 -9.63 -3.75
N ILE A 73 5.63 -9.94 -2.84
CA ILE A 73 5.93 -10.08 -1.41
C ILE A 73 5.25 -11.33 -0.85
N ASP A 74 5.83 -11.89 0.20
CA ASP A 74 5.19 -12.90 1.02
C ASP A 74 4.82 -12.30 2.38
N VAL A 75 3.59 -12.58 2.83
CA VAL A 75 3.11 -12.21 4.16
C VAL A 75 2.76 -13.48 4.91
N ARG A 76 3.63 -13.84 5.87
CA ARG A 76 3.45 -15.02 6.72
C ARG A 76 2.24 -14.84 7.64
N ARG A 77 1.67 -15.97 8.06
CA ARG A 77 0.54 -16.01 8.99
C ARG A 77 0.84 -15.24 10.27
N ASN A 78 -0.14 -14.46 10.73
CA ASN A 78 -0.10 -13.64 11.94
C ASN A 78 1.10 -12.67 11.98
N MET A 79 1.61 -12.27 10.81
CA MET A 79 2.71 -11.32 10.70
C MET A 79 2.30 -10.09 9.89
N ASN A 80 3.02 -9.01 10.17
CA ASN A 80 2.92 -7.76 9.44
C ASN A 80 4.13 -7.65 8.49
N ARG A 81 3.87 -7.31 7.23
CA ARG A 81 4.88 -6.99 6.24
C ARG A 81 4.79 -5.51 5.90
N MET A 82 5.90 -4.80 6.11
CA MET A 82 6.05 -3.43 5.65
C MET A 82 6.71 -3.44 4.27
N VAL A 83 6.14 -2.68 3.34
CA VAL A 83 6.63 -2.55 1.97
C VAL A 83 6.78 -1.07 1.66
N ASN A 84 8.02 -0.68 1.37
CA ASN A 84 8.33 0.68 0.96
C ASN A 84 8.38 0.75 -0.57
N PHE A 85 7.65 1.70 -1.13
CA PHE A 85 7.72 2.11 -2.53
C PHE A 85 8.45 3.43 -2.58
N ASN A 86 9.60 3.44 -3.25
CA ASN A 86 10.28 4.70 -3.53
C ASN A 86 9.51 5.38 -4.65
N VAL A 87 8.74 6.39 -4.28
CA VAL A 87 8.09 7.28 -5.22
C VAL A 87 9.13 8.33 -5.58
N GLY A 88 9.89 8.03 -6.63
CA GLY A 88 10.89 8.95 -7.18
C GLY A 88 10.26 10.28 -7.61
N ARG A 89 11.01 11.11 -8.34
CA ARG A 89 10.47 12.36 -8.88
C ARG A 89 9.28 12.05 -9.78
N LEU A 90 8.06 12.32 -9.31
CA LEU A 90 6.83 12.30 -10.10
C LEU A 90 6.91 13.48 -11.08
N GLY A 91 7.63 13.27 -12.18
CA GLY A 91 7.94 14.29 -13.16
C GLY A 91 9.42 14.28 -13.54
N ASN A 92 9.72 13.59 -14.64
CA ASN A 92 10.81 13.90 -15.57
C ASN A 92 10.38 13.42 -16.97
N GLY A 93 9.24 13.93 -17.45
CA GLY A 93 9.12 14.15 -18.89
C GLY A 93 9.92 15.41 -19.19
N TYR A 94 10.93 15.30 -20.06
CA TYR A 94 11.92 16.34 -20.42
C TYR A 94 13.08 16.53 -19.43
N GLN A 95 14.06 15.64 -19.49
CA GLN A 95 15.44 16.10 -19.68
C GLN A 95 15.75 15.93 -21.17
N THR A 96 15.55 17.01 -21.94
CA THR A 96 16.26 17.23 -23.20
C THR A 96 17.74 17.26 -22.86
N GLN A 97 18.48 16.26 -23.34
CA GLN A 97 19.93 16.38 -23.46
C GLN A 97 20.21 17.49 -24.47
N ILE A 98 21.06 18.44 -24.05
CA ILE A 98 21.77 19.38 -24.92
C ILE A 98 22.98 18.63 -25.49
#